data_AF-A0A5C5RMZ8-F1
#
_entry.id   AF-A0A5C5RMZ8-F1
#
_cell.length_a   1.000
_cell.length_b   1.000
_cell.length_c   1.000
_cell.angle_alpha   90.00
_cell.angle_beta   90.00
_cell.angle_gamma   90.00
#
_symmetry.space_group_name_H-M   'P 1'
#
loop_
_entity.id
_entity.type
_entity.pdbx_description
1 polymer ?
#
loop_
_entity_poly.entity_id
_entity_poly.type
_entity_poly.pdbx_seq_one_letter_code
_entity_poly.pdbx_strand_id
1 'polypeptide(L)'
;MRTSDPGWLAFNGHPMRMAPPPPLRQALAALLVDAPLEEWPLPLALGALADREDRHTLLLALMNDEARLDDFHQIADGVARLWFAWPRWSARVIWRTALEAWPTVDGEMLLRGIDIETMDPGRASNALWALFRSWWGGTDRWDVFVRQVQAEPPRLTSGGGSQTAEAAYDAFEAFAAALGGVEEARGAPSAPMPELPAAPVEDDDEGPVLVVRP
;
A
#
# COMPACT_ATOMS: atom_id res chain seq x y z
N MET A 1 17.15 -9.66 11.31
CA MET A 1 16.31 -8.70 10.57
C MET A 1 15.43 -9.55 9.67
N ARG A 2 14.15 -9.78 10.03
CA ARG A 2 13.26 -10.56 9.16
C ARG A 2 13.02 -9.68 7.94
N THR A 3 13.46 -10.15 6.78
CA THR A 3 13.00 -9.63 5.49
C THR A 3 11.51 -9.89 5.47
N SER A 4 10.70 -8.86 5.69
CA SER A 4 9.26 -8.91 5.46
C SER A 4 9.07 -9.48 4.06
N ASP A 5 8.31 -10.56 3.92
CA ASP A 5 8.00 -11.12 2.60
C ASP A 5 7.46 -9.99 1.71
N PRO A 6 7.89 -9.91 0.44
CA PRO A 6 7.45 -8.84 -0.44
C PRO A 6 5.93 -8.89 -0.53
N GLY A 7 5.28 -7.78 -0.17
CA GLY A 7 3.83 -7.65 -0.30
C GLY A 7 3.41 -7.82 -1.76
N TRP A 8 2.17 -8.21 -1.99
CA TRP A 8 1.60 -8.39 -3.33
C TRP A 8 0.35 -7.54 -3.50
N LEU A 9 0.33 -6.68 -4.51
CA LEU A 9 -0.87 -5.93 -4.90
C LEU A 9 -1.58 -6.67 -6.03
N ALA A 10 -2.89 -6.53 -6.16
CA ALA A 10 -3.62 -6.97 -7.34
C ALA A 10 -4.22 -5.76 -8.04
N PHE A 11 -3.98 -5.63 -9.35
CA PHE A 11 -4.57 -4.58 -10.18
C PHE A 11 -5.20 -5.22 -11.41
N ASN A 12 -6.51 -5.06 -11.60
CA ASN A 12 -7.27 -5.71 -12.69
C ASN A 12 -7.01 -7.23 -12.81
N GLY A 13 -6.85 -7.91 -11.66
CA GLY A 13 -6.54 -9.36 -11.62
C GLY A 13 -5.08 -9.71 -11.89
N HIS A 14 -4.22 -8.73 -12.16
CA HIS A 14 -2.78 -8.93 -12.30
C HIS A 14 -2.08 -8.79 -10.94
N PRO A 15 -1.41 -9.84 -10.43
CA PRO A 15 -0.57 -9.72 -9.25
C PRO A 15 0.66 -8.88 -9.58
N MET A 16 0.94 -7.89 -8.75
CA MET A 16 2.08 -7.00 -8.84
C MET A 16 2.90 -7.09 -7.57
N ARG A 17 4.21 -7.24 -7.72
CA ARG A 17 5.10 -7.44 -6.58
C ARG A 17 5.47 -6.10 -5.95
N MET A 18 5.24 -5.95 -4.66
CA MET A 18 5.69 -4.78 -3.93
C MET A 18 7.18 -4.86 -3.62
N ALA A 19 7.85 -3.73 -3.75
CA ALA A 19 9.17 -3.53 -3.19
C ALA A 19 9.06 -3.48 -1.65
N PRO A 20 10.10 -3.94 -0.93
CA PRO A 20 10.22 -3.62 0.49
C PRO A 20 10.24 -2.09 0.69
N PRO A 21 9.88 -1.58 1.87
CA PRO A 21 9.96 -0.16 2.17
C PRO A 21 11.36 0.38 1.83
N PRO A 22 11.47 1.44 1.01
CA PRO A 22 12.76 2.03 0.70
C PRO A 22 13.30 2.79 1.93
N PRO A 23 14.56 3.26 1.90
CA PRO A 23 15.08 4.14 2.94
C PRO A 23 14.13 5.31 3.22
N LEU A 24 13.99 5.71 4.49
CA LEU A 24 12.97 6.67 4.93
C LEU A 24 12.90 7.91 4.03
N ARG A 25 14.05 8.50 3.69
CA ARG A 25 14.13 9.69 2.84
C ARG A 25 13.44 9.51 1.48
N GLN A 26 13.57 8.33 0.87
CA GLN A 26 12.92 8.02 -0.40
C GLN A 26 11.42 7.78 -0.22
N ALA A 27 11.03 7.08 0.85
CA ALA A 27 9.63 6.88 1.20
C ALA A 27 8.92 8.23 1.44
N LEU A 28 9.58 9.15 2.15
CA LEU A 28 9.10 10.49 2.40
C LEU A 28 9.02 11.34 1.15
N ALA A 29 10.03 11.27 0.28
CA ALA A 29 9.98 11.97 -1.00
C ALA A 29 8.74 11.54 -1.80
N ALA A 30 8.42 10.25 -1.85
CA ALA A 30 7.22 9.74 -2.52
C ALA A 30 5.91 10.12 -1.80
N LEU A 31 5.90 10.10 -0.46
CA LEU A 31 4.73 10.43 0.36
C LEU A 31 4.36 11.92 0.29
N LEU A 32 5.39 12.78 0.30
CA LEU A 32 5.29 14.22 0.50
C LEU A 32 5.47 15.04 -0.78
N VAL A 33 5.51 14.42 -1.97
CA VAL A 33 5.50 15.17 -3.23
C VAL A 33 4.36 16.19 -3.16
N ASP A 34 4.74 17.47 -3.14
CA ASP A 34 3.82 18.59 -3.09
C ASP A 34 3.18 18.74 -4.47
N ALA A 35 2.05 18.07 -4.65
CA ALA A 35 1.06 18.49 -5.60
C ALA A 35 0.16 19.53 -4.91
N PRO A 36 -0.18 20.64 -5.59
CA PRO A 36 -1.21 21.55 -5.09
C PRO A 36 -2.50 20.75 -4.97
N LEU A 37 -3.00 20.64 -3.74
CA LEU A 37 -4.14 19.84 -3.31
C LEU A 37 -3.81 18.33 -3.25
N GLU A 38 -4.29 17.72 -2.16
CA GLU A 38 -4.43 16.28 -2.00
C GLU A 38 -4.77 15.65 -3.35
N GLU A 39 -3.91 14.88 -4.04
CA GLU A 39 -4.34 13.99 -5.14
C GLU A 39 -3.23 13.38 -6.03
N TRP A 40 -1.93 13.51 -5.74
CA TRP A 40 -0.95 12.78 -6.56
C TRP A 40 -0.49 11.45 -5.91
N PRO A 41 -1.19 10.32 -6.12
CA PRO A 41 -0.80 9.02 -5.58
C PRO A 41 0.32 8.36 -6.36
N LEU A 42 0.55 8.77 -7.63
CA LEU A 42 1.44 8.06 -8.56
C LEU A 42 2.87 7.88 -8.02
N PRO A 43 3.55 8.87 -7.42
CA PRO A 43 4.92 8.66 -6.94
C PRO A 43 5.01 7.52 -5.92
N LEU A 44 4.04 7.44 -5.01
CA LEU A 44 3.99 6.39 -3.99
C LEU A 44 3.52 5.06 -4.56
N ALA A 45 2.46 5.05 -5.38
CA ALA A 45 1.92 3.85 -6.00
C ALA A 45 2.92 3.17 -6.94
N LEU A 46 3.55 3.94 -7.83
CA LEU A 46 4.55 3.44 -8.77
C LEU A 46 5.87 3.13 -8.08
N GLY A 47 6.28 3.95 -7.12
CA GLY A 47 7.53 3.77 -6.36
C GLY A 47 7.52 2.51 -5.49
N ALA A 48 6.33 2.00 -5.14
CA ALA A 48 6.18 0.81 -4.32
C ALA A 48 6.22 -0.51 -5.07
N LEU A 49 6.21 -0.50 -6.40
CA LEU A 49 6.32 -1.72 -7.20
C LEU A 49 7.79 -2.11 -7.36
N ALA A 50 8.11 -3.40 -7.19
CA ALA A 50 9.46 -3.92 -7.36
C ALA A 50 9.85 -3.94 -8.85
N ASP A 51 8.96 -4.46 -9.68
CA ASP A 51 9.26 -4.79 -11.06
C ASP A 51 8.98 -3.60 -12.01
N ARG A 52 9.89 -3.39 -12.95
CA ARG A 52 9.75 -2.31 -13.95
C ARG A 52 8.56 -2.53 -14.87
N GLU A 53 8.26 -3.80 -15.15
CA GLU A 53 7.14 -4.20 -15.99
C GLU A 53 5.81 -3.83 -15.34
N ASP A 54 5.61 -4.15 -14.06
CA ASP A 54 4.40 -3.75 -13.31
C ASP A 54 4.19 -2.23 -13.31
N ARG A 55 5.27 -1.46 -13.12
CA ARG A 55 5.22 0.01 -13.20
C ARG A 55 4.79 0.50 -14.58
N HIS A 56 5.32 -0.13 -15.63
CA HIS A 56 4.97 0.20 -17.01
C HIS A 56 3.51 -0.17 -17.32
N THR A 57 3.05 -1.33 -16.86
CA THR A 57 1.65 -1.78 -17.00
C THR A 57 0.69 -0.82 -16.33
N LEU A 58 0.94 -0.40 -15.09
CA LEU A 58 0.10 0.61 -14.43
C LEU A 58 0.09 1.95 -15.16
N LEU A 59 1.26 2.43 -15.61
CA LEU A 59 1.35 3.68 -16.37
C LEU A 59 0.58 3.60 -17.69
N LEU A 60 0.69 2.49 -18.42
CA LEU A 60 -0.08 2.29 -19.64
C LEU A 60 -1.58 2.21 -19.38
N ALA A 61 -2.00 1.52 -18.32
CA ALA A 61 -3.40 1.44 -17.93
C ALA A 61 -3.97 2.85 -17.64
N LEU A 62 -3.20 3.71 -16.97
CA LEU A 62 -3.58 5.10 -16.76
C LEU A 62 -3.63 5.92 -18.06
N MET A 63 -2.63 5.76 -18.94
CA MET A 63 -2.56 6.50 -20.21
C MET A 63 -3.64 6.09 -21.22
N ASN A 64 -4.12 4.85 -21.13
CA ASN A 64 -5.15 4.29 -22.01
C ASN A 64 -6.57 4.41 -21.42
N ASP A 65 -6.75 5.15 -20.31
CA ASP A 65 -8.01 5.26 -19.56
C ASP A 65 -8.59 3.92 -19.06
N GLU A 66 -7.76 2.88 -18.95
CA GLU A 66 -8.10 1.58 -18.35
C GLU A 66 -8.02 1.60 -16.80
N ALA A 67 -7.37 2.63 -16.25
CA ALA A 67 -7.23 2.89 -14.83
C ALA A 67 -7.66 4.31 -14.51
N ARG A 68 -8.39 4.51 -13.42
CA ARG A 68 -8.76 5.82 -12.91
C ARG A 68 -7.75 6.26 -11.86
N LEU A 69 -7.64 7.58 -11.65
CA LEU A 69 -6.77 8.13 -10.60
C LEU A 69 -7.13 7.57 -9.20
N ASP A 70 -8.41 7.24 -8.98
CA ASP A 70 -8.89 6.62 -7.75
C ASP A 70 -8.28 5.24 -7.48
N ASP A 71 -7.99 4.45 -8.53
CA ASP A 71 -7.34 3.14 -8.36
C ASP A 71 -5.92 3.32 -7.78
N PHE A 72 -5.21 4.35 -8.25
CA PHE A 72 -3.91 4.71 -7.70
C PHE A 72 -4.01 5.25 -6.28
N HIS A 73 -5.11 5.92 -5.91
CA HIS A 73 -5.36 6.31 -4.53
C HIS A 73 -5.46 5.12 -3.60
N GLN A 74 -6.18 4.07 -4.01
CA GLN A 74 -6.28 2.83 -3.23
C GLN A 74 -4.91 2.15 -3.07
N ILE A 75 -4.15 2.04 -4.17
CA ILE A 75 -2.79 1.48 -4.14
C ILE A 75 -1.91 2.30 -3.19
N ALA A 76 -1.88 3.63 -3.33
CA ALA A 76 -1.06 4.50 -2.49
C ALA A 76 -1.49 4.48 -1.02
N ASP A 77 -2.78 4.37 -0.72
CA ASP A 77 -3.30 4.26 0.64
C ASP A 77 -2.90 2.90 1.25
N GLY A 78 -2.93 1.80 0.48
CA GLY A 78 -2.42 0.49 0.89
C GLY A 78 -0.91 0.48 1.13
N VAL A 79 -0.13 1.07 0.22
CA VAL A 79 1.33 1.25 0.37
C VAL A 79 1.64 2.03 1.64
N ALA A 80 0.91 3.13 1.90
CA ALA A 80 1.17 3.94 3.07
C ALA A 80 0.89 3.18 4.37
N ARG A 81 -0.20 2.40 4.41
CA ARG A 81 -0.49 1.51 5.54
C ARG A 81 0.63 0.50 5.77
N LEU A 82 1.17 -0.08 4.70
CA LEU A 82 2.25 -1.06 4.79
C LEU A 82 3.58 -0.43 5.26
N TRP A 83 3.99 0.68 4.64
CA TRP A 83 5.31 1.26 4.89
C TRP A 83 5.35 2.11 6.15
N PHE A 84 4.30 2.90 6.39
CA PHE A 84 4.26 3.86 7.49
C PHE A 84 3.42 3.37 8.67
N ALA A 85 2.70 2.25 8.57
CA ALA A 85 1.75 1.81 9.61
C ALA A 85 0.64 2.83 9.92
N TRP A 86 0.37 3.74 8.99
CA TRP A 86 -0.65 4.78 9.09
C TRP A 86 -1.36 4.95 7.74
N PRO A 87 -2.64 5.39 7.73
CA PRO A 87 -3.27 5.84 6.50
C PRO A 87 -2.46 6.95 5.85
N ARG A 88 -2.45 7.02 4.51
CA ARG A 88 -1.58 7.95 3.76
C ARG A 88 -1.74 9.40 4.18
N TRP A 89 -2.97 9.86 4.38
CA TRP A 89 -3.23 11.24 4.82
C TRP A 89 -2.70 11.50 6.23
N SER A 90 -2.94 10.58 7.16
CA SER A 90 -2.41 10.63 8.53
C SER A 90 -0.88 10.68 8.54
N ALA A 91 -0.24 9.79 7.78
CA ALA A 91 1.22 9.76 7.62
C ALA A 91 1.75 11.08 7.06
N ARG A 92 1.10 11.65 6.04
CA ARG A 92 1.46 12.97 5.48
C ARG A 92 1.37 14.07 6.52
N VAL A 93 0.30 14.13 7.30
CA VAL A 93 0.13 15.15 8.35
C VAL A 93 1.24 15.01 9.40
N ILE A 94 1.46 13.80 9.92
CA ILE A 94 2.53 13.53 10.90
C ILE A 94 3.89 14.00 10.38
N TRP A 95 4.26 13.59 9.16
CA TRP A 95 5.57 13.90 8.60
C TRP A 95 5.73 15.35 8.18
N ARG A 96 4.70 15.98 7.62
CA ARG A 96 4.75 17.40 7.28
C ARG A 96 4.89 18.25 8.54
N THR A 97 4.08 17.98 9.57
CA THR A 97 4.19 18.65 10.87
C THR A 97 5.56 18.43 11.50
N ALA A 98 6.13 17.23 11.37
CA ALA A 98 7.48 16.95 11.86
C ALA A 98 8.52 17.81 11.13
N LEU A 99 8.53 17.78 9.80
CA LEU A 99 9.48 18.55 9.00
C LEU A 99 9.35 20.07 9.21
N GLU A 100 8.14 20.59 9.40
CA GLU A 100 7.89 21.99 9.74
C GLU A 100 8.40 22.36 11.13
N ALA A 101 8.23 21.46 12.11
CA ALA A 101 8.70 21.66 13.47
C ALA A 101 10.22 21.44 13.59
N TRP A 102 10.82 20.63 12.71
CA TRP A 102 12.18 20.13 12.85
C TRP A 102 13.28 21.18 13.02
N PRO A 103 13.23 22.34 12.33
CA PRO A 103 14.19 23.42 12.56
C PRO A 103 14.23 23.94 14.00
N THR A 104 13.18 23.70 14.80
CA THR A 104 13.12 24.13 16.21
C THR A 104 13.64 23.08 17.19
N VAL A 105 13.91 21.85 16.76
CA VAL A 105 14.19 20.71 17.62
C VAL A 105 15.69 20.42 17.73
N ASP A 106 16.41 20.35 16.60
CA ASP A 106 17.88 20.16 16.63
C ASP A 106 18.60 20.36 15.28
N GLY A 107 17.91 20.67 14.17
CA GLY A 107 18.53 20.72 12.83
C GLY A 107 18.98 19.36 12.27
N GLU A 108 19.30 18.40 13.12
CA GLU A 108 19.55 16.98 12.82
C GLU A 108 18.29 16.15 13.15
N MET A 109 17.96 15.12 12.36
CA MET A 109 16.78 14.24 12.58
C MET A 109 16.97 13.25 13.73
N LEU A 110 17.36 13.75 14.90
CA LEU A 110 17.59 12.95 16.10
C LEU A 110 16.38 12.98 17.05
N LEU A 111 16.00 11.81 17.54
CA LEU A 111 15.02 11.63 18.60
C LEU A 111 15.66 10.96 19.80
N ARG A 112 15.97 11.73 20.85
CA ARG A 112 16.66 11.22 22.05
C ARG A 112 17.98 10.49 21.71
N GLY A 113 18.74 11.03 20.76
CA GLY A 113 20.00 10.46 20.30
C GLY A 113 19.87 9.31 19.29
N ILE A 114 18.66 8.99 18.82
CA ILE A 114 18.42 8.02 17.74
C ILE A 114 18.19 8.78 16.45
N ASP A 115 18.98 8.49 15.41
CA ASP A 115 18.75 9.01 14.07
C ASP A 115 17.49 8.38 13.46
N ILE A 116 16.45 9.20 13.28
CA ILE A 116 15.17 8.77 12.71
C ILE A 116 15.34 8.30 11.27
N GLU A 117 16.31 8.84 10.51
CA GLU A 117 16.53 8.43 9.12
C GLU A 117 16.94 6.96 8.98
N THR A 118 17.50 6.38 10.04
CA THR A 118 17.88 4.96 10.10
C THR A 118 16.73 4.04 10.51
N MET A 119 15.60 4.59 10.95
CA MET A 119 14.45 3.81 11.38
C MET A 119 13.61 3.34 10.19
N ASP A 120 12.97 2.19 10.35
CA ASP A 120 11.88 1.77 9.48
C ASP A 120 10.76 2.85 9.46
N PRO A 121 10.14 3.17 8.30
CA PRO A 121 9.23 4.30 8.21
C PRO A 121 8.03 4.21 9.15
N GLY A 122 7.50 3.00 9.41
CA GLY A 122 6.40 2.81 10.34
C GLY A 122 6.82 3.04 11.79
N ARG A 123 8.02 2.60 12.16
CA ARG A 123 8.59 2.91 13.49
C ARG A 123 8.85 4.40 13.65
N ALA A 124 9.39 5.03 12.62
CA ALA A 124 9.67 6.47 12.61
C ALA A 124 8.37 7.29 12.78
N SER A 125 7.31 6.96 12.03
CA SER A 125 5.99 7.60 12.17
C SER A 125 5.42 7.46 13.60
N ASN A 126 5.50 6.27 14.19
CA ASN A 126 5.03 6.06 15.57
C ASN A 126 5.87 6.80 16.61
N ALA A 127 7.17 6.90 16.40
CA ALA A 127 8.07 7.66 17.26
C ALA A 127 7.74 9.16 17.23
N LEU A 128 7.47 9.71 16.05
CA LEU A 128 7.02 11.10 15.88
C LEU A 128 5.65 11.34 16.53
N TRP A 129 4.70 10.42 16.36
CA TRP A 129 3.41 10.51 17.05
C TRP A 129 3.57 10.56 18.57
N ALA A 130 4.40 9.67 19.13
CA ALA A 130 4.70 9.67 20.56
C ALA A 130 5.40 10.96 21.02
N LEU A 131 6.29 11.52 20.19
CA LEU A 131 6.94 12.79 20.44
C LEU A 131 5.93 13.94 20.54
N PHE A 132 5.05 14.09 19.55
CA PHE A 132 4.02 15.13 19.55
C PHE A 132 3.07 14.97 20.74
N ARG A 133 2.69 13.74 21.07
CA ARG A 133 1.88 13.47 22.26
C ARG A 133 2.58 13.93 23.54
N SER A 134 3.90 13.75 23.63
CA SER A 134 4.68 14.17 24.79
C SER A 134 4.83 15.69 24.90
N TRP A 135 4.90 16.41 23.76
CA TRP A 135 5.05 17.86 23.73
C TRP A 135 3.74 18.60 23.90
N TRP A 136 2.66 18.11 23.31
CA TRP A 136 1.39 18.82 23.22
C TRP A 136 0.26 18.16 24.02
N GLY A 137 0.50 17.00 24.63
CA GLY A 137 -0.53 16.27 25.38
C GLY A 137 -1.24 17.15 26.41
N GLY A 138 -2.58 17.14 26.37
CA GLY A 138 -3.41 17.96 27.26
C GLY A 138 -3.55 19.43 26.85
N THR A 139 -3.12 19.80 25.63
CA THR A 139 -3.28 21.14 25.07
C THR A 139 -4.24 21.15 23.87
N ASP A 140 -4.87 22.29 23.59
CA ASP A 140 -5.72 22.46 22.40
C ASP A 140 -4.98 22.14 21.09
N ARG A 141 -3.66 22.38 21.06
CA ARG A 141 -2.81 22.07 19.90
C ARG A 141 -2.79 20.58 19.59
N TRP A 142 -2.78 19.72 20.62
CA TRP A 142 -2.87 18.28 20.44
C TRP A 142 -4.22 17.88 19.84
N ASP A 143 -5.32 18.44 20.33
CA ASP A 143 -6.65 18.13 19.80
C ASP A 143 -6.81 18.58 18.34
N VAL A 144 -6.26 19.74 17.98
CA VAL A 144 -6.21 20.20 16.57
C VAL A 144 -5.40 19.21 15.72
N PHE A 145 -4.21 18.81 16.18
CA PHE A 145 -3.35 17.88 15.47
C PHE A 145 -4.01 16.51 15.28
N VAL A 146 -4.62 15.95 16.33
CA VAL A 146 -5.36 14.68 16.26
C VAL A 146 -6.50 14.78 15.24
N ARG A 147 -7.27 15.87 15.25
CA ARG A 147 -8.32 16.09 14.24
C ARG A 147 -7.76 16.13 12.83
N GLN A 148 -6.62 16.78 12.59
CA GLN A 148 -5.98 16.81 11.27
C GLN A 148 -5.50 15.42 10.83
N VAL A 149 -4.89 14.66 11.75
CA VAL A 149 -4.42 13.29 11.46
C VAL A 149 -5.58 12.35 11.16
N GLN A 150 -6.72 12.53 11.81
CA GLN A 150 -7.94 11.74 11.62
C GLN A 150 -8.84 12.23 10.49
N ALA A 151 -8.65 13.45 9.99
CA ALA A 151 -9.49 14.02 8.94
C ALA A 151 -9.33 13.22 7.64
N GLU A 152 -10.34 12.43 7.32
CA GLU A 152 -10.36 11.66 6.08
C GLU A 152 -10.54 12.59 4.88
N PRO A 153 -9.83 12.35 3.77
CA PRO A 153 -10.02 13.11 2.55
C PRO A 153 -11.43 12.94 1.98
N PRO A 154 -12.00 13.97 1.31
CA PRO A 154 -13.36 13.93 0.78
C PRO A 154 -13.65 12.74 -0.14
N ARG A 155 -12.65 12.25 -0.88
CA ARG A 155 -12.78 11.07 -1.77
C ARG A 155 -13.23 9.80 -1.03
N LEU A 156 -12.88 9.66 0.26
CA LEU A 156 -13.25 8.49 1.06
C LEU A 156 -14.65 8.65 1.69
N THR A 157 -15.06 9.88 1.98
CA THR A 157 -16.35 10.17 2.63
C THR A 157 -17.53 10.29 1.65
N SER A 158 -17.26 10.50 0.35
CA SER A 158 -18.29 10.88 -0.63
C SER A 158 -19.07 9.72 -1.28
N GLY A 159 -18.88 8.46 -0.85
CA GLY A 159 -19.82 7.36 -1.12
C GLY A 159 -20.05 6.95 -2.59
N GLY A 160 -19.21 7.39 -3.54
CA GLY A 160 -19.23 6.93 -4.93
C GLY A 160 -18.40 5.65 -5.08
N GLY A 161 -19.01 4.51 -4.76
CA GLY A 161 -18.48 3.14 -4.80
C GLY A 161 -17.12 2.87 -5.45
N SER A 162 -16.15 2.40 -4.66
CA SER A 162 -15.70 1.00 -4.70
C SER A 162 -14.55 0.82 -3.70
N GLN A 163 -14.79 -0.07 -2.72
CA GLN A 163 -13.91 -0.52 -1.65
C GLN A 163 -13.40 0.55 -0.67
N THR A 164 -13.90 0.46 0.57
CA THR A 164 -13.23 1.09 1.71
C THR A 164 -11.76 0.62 1.73
N ALA A 165 -10.83 1.46 2.18
CA ALA A 165 -9.42 1.07 2.30
C ALA A 165 -9.22 -0.21 3.16
N GLU A 166 -10.22 -0.53 3.99
CA GLU A 166 -10.33 -1.78 4.75
C GLU A 166 -10.76 -2.96 3.85
N ALA A 167 -11.76 -2.82 2.99
CA ALA A 167 -12.13 -3.85 2.01
C ALA A 167 -11.02 -4.11 0.96
N ALA A 168 -10.27 -3.08 0.56
CA ALA A 168 -9.10 -3.25 -0.31
C ALA A 168 -7.96 -3.96 0.41
N TYR A 169 -7.80 -3.72 1.73
CA TYR A 169 -6.83 -4.42 2.57
C TYR A 169 -7.26 -5.87 2.88
N ASP A 170 -8.54 -6.12 3.11
CA ASP A 170 -9.10 -7.47 3.31
C ASP A 170 -9.04 -8.29 2.03
N ALA A 171 -9.32 -7.68 0.86
CA ALA A 171 -9.14 -8.31 -0.44
C ALA A 171 -7.65 -8.61 -0.71
N PHE A 172 -6.76 -7.71 -0.29
CA PHE A 172 -5.31 -7.90 -0.32
C PHE A 172 -4.85 -9.04 0.60
N GLU A 173 -5.33 -9.11 1.86
CA GLU A 173 -5.00 -10.20 2.79
C GLU A 173 -5.57 -11.54 2.33
N ALA A 174 -6.81 -11.56 1.83
CA ALA A 174 -7.45 -12.77 1.29
C ALA A 174 -6.71 -13.29 0.05
N PHE A 175 -6.25 -12.39 -0.83
CA PHE A 175 -5.46 -12.75 -2.00
C PHE A 175 -4.04 -13.22 -1.64
N ALA A 176 -3.37 -12.54 -0.70
CA ALA A 176 -2.07 -12.95 -0.18
C ALA A 176 -2.13 -14.31 0.54
N ALA A 177 -3.20 -14.58 1.29
CA ALA A 177 -3.46 -15.89 1.90
C ALA A 177 -3.72 -16.98 0.84
N ALA A 178 -4.45 -16.65 -0.23
CA ALA A 178 -4.66 -17.58 -1.35
C ALA A 178 -3.35 -17.90 -2.09
N LEU A 179 -2.44 -16.94 -2.26
CA LEU A 179 -1.11 -17.16 -2.84
C LEU A 179 -0.17 -17.95 -1.90
N GLY A 180 -0.26 -17.71 -0.58
CA GLY A 180 0.48 -18.50 0.43
C GLY A 180 0.10 -19.98 0.43
N GLY A 181 -1.16 -20.32 0.15
CA GLY A 181 -1.59 -21.70 -0.05
C GLY A 181 -1.12 -22.35 -1.37
N VAL A 182 -0.83 -21.54 -2.40
CA VAL A 182 -0.31 -22.01 -3.69
C VAL A 182 1.19 -22.34 -3.60
N GLU A 183 1.96 -21.66 -2.76
CA GLU A 183 3.35 -22.05 -2.47
C GLU A 183 3.43 -23.36 -1.67
N GLU A 184 2.50 -23.61 -0.74
CA GLU A 184 2.40 -24.89 -0.01
C GLU A 184 2.01 -26.05 -0.96
N ALA A 185 1.16 -25.79 -1.97
CA ALA A 185 0.84 -26.76 -3.03
C ALA A 185 1.97 -26.98 -4.05
N ARG A 186 2.85 -26.00 -4.26
CA ARG A 186 4.08 -26.14 -5.09
C ARG A 186 5.25 -26.79 -4.35
N GLY A 187 5.22 -26.80 -3.01
CA GLY A 187 6.24 -27.40 -2.15
C GLY A 187 5.98 -28.87 -1.78
N ALA A 188 4.79 -29.41 -2.07
CA ALA A 188 4.52 -30.83 -1.89
C ALA A 188 5.28 -31.63 -2.96
N PRO A 189 6.09 -32.66 -2.59
CA PRO A 189 6.67 -33.55 -3.59
C PRO A 189 5.53 -34.17 -4.38
N SER A 190 5.58 -34.04 -5.71
CA SER A 190 4.65 -34.72 -6.61
C SER A 190 4.47 -36.16 -6.16
N ALA A 191 3.30 -36.48 -5.62
CA ALA A 191 2.92 -37.87 -5.47
C ALA A 191 2.99 -38.50 -6.87
N PRO A 192 3.57 -39.70 -7.02
CA PRO A 192 3.60 -40.36 -8.31
C PRO A 192 2.15 -40.53 -8.78
N MET A 193 1.88 -40.01 -9.97
CA MET A 193 0.61 -40.17 -10.67
C MET A 193 0.19 -41.65 -10.61
N PRO A 194 -1.03 -41.98 -10.17
CA PRO A 194 -1.55 -43.32 -10.39
C PRO A 194 -1.67 -43.53 -11.90
N GLU A 195 -1.04 -44.59 -12.42
CA GLU A 195 -1.25 -45.02 -13.79
C GLU A 195 -2.74 -45.31 -14.00
N LEU A 196 -3.38 -44.50 -14.84
CA LEU A 196 -4.75 -44.73 -15.27
C LEU A 196 -4.73 -45.62 -16.52
N PRO A 197 -5.58 -46.66 -16.57
CA PRO A 197 -5.67 -47.56 -17.71
C PRO A 197 -6.22 -46.82 -18.93
N ALA A 198 -5.72 -47.18 -20.11
CA ALA A 198 -6.10 -46.54 -21.37
C ALA A 198 -7.52 -46.90 -21.83
N ALA A 199 -8.06 -45.94 -22.61
CA ALA A 199 -9.22 -45.97 -23.53
C ALA A 199 -10.56 -45.43 -22.99
N PRO A 200 -11.50 -44.99 -23.86
CA PRO A 200 -11.42 -44.65 -25.29
C PRO A 200 -11.84 -43.20 -25.59
N VAL A 201 -11.66 -42.78 -26.86
CA VAL A 201 -12.12 -41.51 -27.44
C VAL A 201 -13.62 -41.55 -27.68
N GLU A 202 -14.37 -40.57 -27.18
CA GLU A 202 -15.70 -40.18 -27.70
C GLU A 202 -15.87 -38.65 -27.67
N ASP A 203 -16.51 -38.17 -28.73
CA ASP A 203 -16.81 -36.78 -29.11
C ASP A 203 -17.97 -36.14 -28.30
N ASP A 204 -18.05 -34.81 -28.41
CA ASP A 204 -19.20 -33.91 -28.19
C ASP A 204 -19.79 -33.80 -26.76
N ASP A 205 -19.75 -32.61 -26.14
CA ASP A 205 -20.77 -31.56 -26.35
C ASP A 205 -20.65 -30.41 -25.31
N GLU A 206 -21.03 -29.23 -25.77
CA GLU A 206 -21.33 -27.93 -25.12
C GLU A 206 -21.11 -27.70 -23.59
N GLY A 207 -20.35 -26.64 -23.28
CA GLY A 207 -20.40 -25.93 -21.99
C GLY A 207 -20.84 -24.46 -22.17
N PRO A 208 -21.71 -23.89 -21.31
CA PRO A 208 -22.25 -22.55 -21.51
C PRO A 208 -21.26 -21.44 -21.08
N VAL A 209 -21.09 -20.47 -21.99
CA VAL A 209 -20.39 -19.20 -21.76
C VAL A 209 -21.38 -18.18 -21.19
N LEU A 210 -21.06 -17.58 -20.04
CA LEU A 210 -21.80 -16.43 -19.51
C LEU A 210 -21.03 -15.14 -19.82
N VAL A 211 -21.53 -14.39 -20.81
CA VAL A 211 -21.08 -13.05 -21.17
C VAL A 211 -21.98 -12.05 -20.47
N VAL A 212 -21.40 -11.09 -19.74
CA VAL A 212 -22.10 -9.86 -19.34
C VAL A 212 -21.34 -8.68 -19.91
N ARG A 213 -22.04 -7.89 -20.73
CA ARG A 213 -21.68 -6.55 -21.23
C ARG A 213 -22.99 -5.76 -21.38
N PRO A 214 -22.94 -4.43 -21.52
CA PRO A 214 -22.00 -3.45 -20.97
C PRO A 214 -22.55 -2.76 -19.71
#